data_AF-A0A934ESK3-F1
#
_entry.id   AF-A0A934ESK3-F1
#
_cell.length_a   1.000
_cell.length_b   1.000
_cell.length_c   1.000
_cell.angle_alpha   90.00
_cell.angle_beta   90.00
_cell.angle_gamma   90.00
#
_symmetry.space_group_name_H-M   'P 1'
#
loop_
_entity.id
_entity.type
_entity.pdbx_description
1 polymer ?
#
loop_
_entity_poly.entity_id
_entity_poly.type
_entity_poly.pdbx_seq_one_letter_code
_entity_poly.pdbx_strand_id
1 'polypeptide(L)' 'MARVSVAAAFIKANMPRGWGWTVTDDEAIDAAVYINTQPRPDFPDKIHDWPKGDKPADAPY' A
#
# COMPACT_ATOMS: atom_id res chain seq x y z
N MET A 1 -3.15 -3.67 -3.86
CA MET A 1 -2.34 -2.46 -3.57
C MET A 1 -1.06 -2.95 -2.92
N ALA A 2 0.11 -2.70 -3.51
CA ALA A 2 1.35 -3.35 -3.10
C ALA A 2 2.23 -2.50 -2.18
N ARG A 3 2.03 -1.19 -2.23
CA ARG A 3 2.84 -0.17 -1.57
C ARG A 3 2.18 0.26 -0.26
N VAL A 4 2.96 0.31 0.82
CA VAL A 4 2.45 0.67 2.16
C VAL A 4 2.02 2.13 2.20
N SER A 5 2.79 3.05 1.61
CA SER A 5 2.44 4.48 1.61
C SER A 5 1.11 4.75 0.91
N VAL A 6 0.89 4.12 -0.24
CA VAL A 6 -0.35 4.25 -1.03
C VAL A 6 -1.53 3.66 -0.28
N ALA A 7 -1.34 2.50 0.39
CA ALA A 7 -2.36 1.87 1.20
C ALA A 7 -2.72 2.70 2.43
N ALA A 8 -1.73 3.25 3.15
CA ALA A 8 -1.97 4.12 4.30
C ALA A 8 -2.76 5.37 3.90
N ALA A 9 -2.38 6.04 2.81
CA ALA A 9 -3.11 7.20 2.30
C ALA A 9 -4.56 6.86 1.92
N PHE A 10 -4.77 5.71 1.26
CA PHE A 10 -6.11 5.25 0.91
C PHE A 10 -6.96 4.94 2.15
N ILE A 11 -6.40 4.23 3.14
CA ILE A 11 -7.06 3.87 4.40
C ILE A 11 -7.43 5.15 5.15
N LYS A 12 -6.48 6.07 5.35
CA LYS A 12 -6.72 7.35 6.02
C LYS A 12 -7.87 8.12 5.37
N ALA A 13 -7.90 8.21 4.05
CA ALA A 13 -8.88 9.05 3.35
C ALA A 13 -10.25 8.37 3.16
N ASN A 14 -10.32 7.05 3.10
CA ASN A 14 -11.53 6.34 2.64
C ASN A 14 -12.04 5.25 3.60
N MET A 15 -11.31 4.94 4.67
CA MET A 15 -11.67 3.90 5.63
C MET A 15 -11.79 4.46 7.06
N PRO A 16 -12.78 4.00 7.84
CA PRO A 16 -13.91 3.14 7.45
C PRO A 16 -14.83 3.83 6.42
N ARG A 17 -15.56 3.04 5.63
CA ARG A 17 -16.39 3.57 4.53
C ARG A 17 -17.39 4.62 5.03
N GLY A 18 -17.32 5.82 4.47
CA GLY A 18 -18.16 6.96 4.84
C GLY A 18 -17.58 7.80 5.98
N TRP A 19 -16.58 7.29 6.70
CA TRP A 19 -15.93 7.91 7.86
C TRP A 19 -14.42 8.02 7.60
N GLY A 20 -14.03 8.65 6.48
CA GLY A 20 -12.64 8.95 6.23
C GLY A 20 -12.06 9.88 7.30
N TRP A 21 -10.74 9.87 7.44
CA TRP A 21 -9.95 10.72 8.34
C TRP A 21 -10.20 10.50 9.83
N THR A 22 -10.87 9.41 10.22
CA THR A 22 -11.12 9.09 11.64
C THR A 22 -9.98 8.34 12.31
N VAL A 23 -9.08 7.71 11.54
CA VAL A 23 -7.89 7.01 12.04
C VAL A 23 -6.68 7.94 12.06
N THR A 24 -5.73 7.73 12.96
CA THR A 24 -4.46 8.49 12.96
C THR A 24 -3.56 8.06 11.79
N ASP A 25 -2.50 8.81 11.54
CA ASP A 25 -1.56 8.45 10.47
C ASP A 25 -0.80 7.15 10.80
N ASP A 26 -0.44 6.96 12.07
CA ASP A 26 0.19 5.74 12.56
C ASP A 26 -0.74 4.53 12.43
N GLU A 27 -2.02 4.66 12.83
CA GLU A 27 -3.01 3.59 12.67
C GLU A 27 -3.24 3.22 11.20
N ALA A 28 -3.24 4.21 10.31
CA ALA A 28 -3.36 3.97 8.87
C ALA A 28 -2.13 3.22 8.32
N ILE A 29 -0.93 3.54 8.80
CA ILE A 29 0.31 2.83 8.44
C ILE A 29 0.28 1.40 8.98
N ASP A 30 -0.06 1.20 10.25
CA ASP A 30 -0.12 -0.12 10.87
C ASP A 30 -1.12 -1.04 10.14
N ALA A 31 -2.31 -0.53 9.82
CA ALA A 31 -3.30 -1.26 9.05
C ALA A 31 -2.81 -1.57 7.62
N ALA A 32 -2.15 -0.60 6.96
CA ALA A 32 -1.59 -0.79 5.63
C ALA A 32 -0.49 -1.87 5.60
N VAL A 33 0.40 -1.88 6.60
CA VAL A 33 1.43 -2.91 6.77
C VAL A 33 0.78 -4.27 6.98
N TYR A 34 -0.17 -4.37 7.93
CA TYR A 34 -0.87 -5.62 8.22
C TYR A 34 -1.60 -6.19 6.99
N ILE A 35 -2.23 -5.36 6.17
CA ILE A 35 -2.91 -5.81 4.95
C ILE A 35 -1.89 -6.25 3.89
N ASN A 36 -0.80 -5.50 3.72
CA ASN A 36 0.17 -5.77 2.66
C ASN A 36 1.07 -6.98 2.94
N THR A 37 1.17 -7.44 4.19
CA THR A 37 1.91 -8.66 4.57
C THR A 37 1.11 -9.94 4.40
N GLN A 38 -0.20 -9.85 4.11
CA GLN A 38 -1.01 -11.05 3.88
C GLN A 38 -0.64 -11.75 2.57
N PRO A 39 -0.75 -13.10 2.50
CA PRO A 39 -0.51 -13.84 1.27
C PRO A 39 -1.39 -13.34 0.13
N ARG A 40 -0.78 -13.05 -1.02
CA ARG A 40 -1.50 -12.67 -2.25
C ARG A 40 -0.85 -13.31 -3.47
N PRO A 41 -1.59 -13.50 -4.58
CA PRO A 41 -1.01 -13.92 -5.84
C PRO A 41 0.13 -12.99 -6.24
N ASP A 42 1.22 -13.58 -6.73
CA ASP A 42 2.30 -12.81 -7.33
C ASP A 42 1.85 -12.25 -8.69
N PHE A 43 2.46 -11.15 -9.12
CA PHE A 43 2.19 -10.54 -10.42
C PHE A 43 3.35 -10.87 -11.38
N PRO A 44 3.19 -11.80 -12.34
CA PRO A 44 4.32 -12.29 -13.15
C PRO A 44 5.04 -11.20 -13.93
N ASP A 45 4.30 -10.24 -14.49
CA ASP A 45 4.84 -9.18 -15.34
C ASP A 45 5.59 -8.09 -14.57
N LYS A 46 5.65 -8.20 -13.24
CA LYS A 46 6.40 -7.27 -12.36
C LYS A 46 7.87 -7.11 -12.72
N ILE A 47 8.44 -8.09 -13.41
CA ILE A 47 9.82 -8.08 -13.93
C ILE A 47 10.06 -6.95 -14.95
N HIS A 48 8.99 -6.41 -15.53
CA HIS A 48 9.03 -5.31 -16.48
C HIS A 48 8.74 -3.95 -15.85
N ASP A 49 8.47 -3.91 -14.54
CA ASP A 49 8.25 -2.65 -13.85
C ASP A 49 9.60 -1.91 -13.70
N TRP A 50 9.60 -0.61 -13.99
CA TRP A 50 10.78 0.28 -13.93
C TRP A 50 11.95 -0.10 -14.87
N PRO A 51 11.73 -0.23 -16.19
CA PRO A 51 12.78 -0.59 -17.15
C PRO A 51 13.89 0.47 -17.28
N LYS A 52 13.64 1.69 -16.79
CA LYS A 52 14.56 2.84 -16.84
C LYS A 52 15.17 3.19 -15.48
N GLY A 53 14.87 2.40 -14.43
CA GLY A 53 15.14 2.80 -13.05
C GLY A 53 13.97 3.56 -12.42
N ASP A 54 14.19 4.17 -11.26
CA ASP A 54 13.18 4.92 -10.47
C ASP A 54 12.12 4.07 -9.75
N LYS A 55 12.50 2.86 -9.36
CA LYS A 55 11.68 2.03 -8.47
C LYS A 55 11.47 2.76 -7.12
N PRO A 56 10.22 2.98 -6.68
CA PRO A 56 9.94 3.56 -5.37
C PRO A 56 10.51 2.71 -4.23
N ALA A 57 10.97 3.37 -3.16
CA ALA A 57 11.57 2.67 -2.01
C ALA A 57 10.61 1.68 -1.32
N ASP A 58 9.31 1.93 -1.39
CA ASP A 58 8.26 1.09 -0.81
C ASP A 58 7.59 0.14 -1.83
N ALA A 59 8.19 -0.01 -3.02
CA ALA A 59 7.78 -1.03 -3.99
C ALA A 59 8.35 -2.41 -3.57
N PRO A 60 7.50 -3.43 -3.40
CA PRO A 60 7.93 -4.73 -2.84
C PRO A 60 8.72 -5.62 -3.81
N TYR A 61 8.73 -5.32 -5.10
CA TYR A 61 9.43 -6.08 -6.14
C TYR A 61 10.16 -5.14 -7.08
#